data_AF-A0A1W9RJA3-F1
#
_entry.id   AF-A0A1W9RJA3-F1
#
_cell.length_a   1.000
_cell.length_b   1.000
_cell.length_c   1.000
_cell.angle_alpha   90.00
_cell.angle_beta   90.00
_cell.angle_gamma   90.00
#
_symmetry.space_group_name_H-M   'P 1'
#
loop_
_entity.id
_entity.type
_entity.pdbx_description
1 polymer ?
#
loop_
_entity_poly.entity_id
_entity_poly.type
_entity_poly.pdbx_seq_one_letter_code
_entity_poly.pdbx_strand_id
1 'polypeptide(L)'
;MRSITIAVLVIPFILIILGCASVGGPKEASHTASKPVQTGDSASIKALSKTFFDMHIELLEEINDRLEKNASDPAAIEADAIVKTAESLYLEGNIETAIEVLSEAKKILGQAN
;
A
#
# COMPACT_ATOMS: atom_id res chain seq x y z
N MET A 1 24.35 38.11 -14.31
CA MET A 1 24.31 36.63 -14.35
C MET A 1 25.26 36.13 -13.28
N ARG A 2 24.75 35.53 -12.20
CA ARG A 2 25.55 35.08 -11.06
C ARG A 2 25.74 33.55 -11.18
N SER A 3 26.98 33.11 -11.38
CA SER A 3 27.34 31.69 -11.40
C SER A 3 27.19 31.09 -10.00
N ILE A 4 26.47 29.97 -9.90
CA ILE A 4 26.36 29.17 -8.69
C ILE A 4 27.27 27.96 -8.89
N THR A 5 28.37 27.92 -8.14
CA THR A 5 29.34 26.82 -8.14
C THR A 5 28.81 25.72 -7.21
N ILE A 6 28.33 24.61 -7.79
CA ILE A 6 27.87 23.44 -7.04
C ILE A 6 29.09 22.56 -6.76
N ALA A 7 29.59 22.59 -5.52
CA ALA A 7 30.61 21.68 -5.05
C ALA A 7 29.93 20.38 -4.55
N VAL A 8 30.03 19.32 -5.35
CA VAL A 8 29.57 17.97 -4.95
C VAL A 8 30.68 17.33 -4.11
N LEU A 9 30.49 17.26 -2.80
CA LEU A 9 31.34 16.50 -1.89
C LEU A 9 30.83 15.06 -1.80
N VAL A 10 31.48 14.17 -2.54
CA VAL A 10 31.30 12.71 -2.45
C VAL A 10 32.03 12.23 -1.19
N ILE A 11 31.28 11.80 -0.17
CA ILE A 11 31.83 11.17 1.04
C ILE A 11 31.52 9.68 0.98
N PRO A 12 32.49 8.79 0.71
CA PRO A 12 32.31 7.36 0.93
C PRO A 12 32.63 7.05 2.40
N PHE A 13 31.59 6.85 3.22
CA PHE A 13 31.76 6.37 4.58
C PHE A 13 31.82 4.83 4.56
N ILE A 14 33.02 4.30 4.28
CA ILE A 14 33.36 2.90 4.56
C ILE A 14 33.88 2.85 5.99
N LEU A 15 33.13 2.23 6.90
CA LEU A 15 33.67 1.71 8.16
C LEU A 15 33.27 0.26 8.34
N ILE A 16 34.23 -0.58 7.98
CA ILE A 16 34.37 -1.98 8.38
C ILE A 16 34.57 -1.98 9.90
N ILE A 17 33.75 -2.74 10.63
CA ILE A 17 34.13 -3.22 11.96
C ILE A 17 33.88 -4.73 12.02
N LEU A 18 34.97 -5.44 11.72
CA LEU A 18 35.20 -6.84 12.02
C LEU A 18 35.36 -6.96 13.54
N GLY A 19 34.50 -7.75 14.18
CA GLY A 19 34.55 -7.98 15.62
C GLY A 19 33.86 -9.28 16.03
N CYS A 20 34.49 -10.42 15.75
CA CYS A 20 34.16 -11.69 16.39
C CYS A 20 34.72 -11.66 17.82
N ALA A 21 33.86 -11.44 18.81
CA ALA A 21 34.14 -11.77 20.21
C ALA A 21 33.14 -12.83 20.66
N SER A 22 33.64 -14.06 20.75
CA SER A 22 32.99 -15.22 21.34
C SER A 22 32.87 -15.03 22.86
N VAL A 23 31.65 -14.89 23.38
CA VAL A 23 31.31 -15.17 24.78
C VAL A 23 29.94 -15.84 24.80
N GLY A 24 29.93 -17.11 25.22
CA GLY A 24 28.75 -17.97 25.28
C GLY A 24 27.82 -17.67 26.45
N GLY A 25 26.54 -17.98 26.23
CA GLY A 25 25.50 -18.07 27.25
C GLY A 25 24.14 -18.29 26.60
N PRO A 26 23.50 -19.48 26.74
CA PRO A 26 22.27 -19.80 26.05
C PRO A 26 21.09 -19.19 26.80
N LYS A 27 20.42 -18.23 26.19
CA LYS A 27 19.02 -17.92 26.48
C LYS A 27 18.29 -17.73 25.18
N GLU A 28 17.60 -18.81 24.84
CA GLU A 28 16.47 -18.92 23.93
C GLU A 28 16.18 -17.65 23.15
N ALA A 29 16.51 -17.71 21.86
CA ALA A 29 15.74 -17.01 20.86
C ALA A 29 14.27 -17.40 21.07
N SER A 30 13.56 -16.58 21.83
CA SER A 30 12.11 -16.58 21.79
C SER A 30 11.76 -16.10 20.40
N HIS A 31 11.70 -17.06 19.49
CA HIS A 31 10.87 -17.02 18.30
C HIS A 31 9.49 -16.60 18.78
N THR A 32 9.24 -15.29 18.84
CA THR A 32 7.88 -14.80 18.76
C THR A 32 7.42 -15.25 17.39
N ALA A 33 6.68 -16.35 17.43
CA ALA A 33 6.23 -17.11 16.30
C ALA A 33 5.83 -16.14 15.19
N SER A 34 6.53 -16.23 14.06
CA SER A 34 5.92 -15.90 12.79
C SER A 34 4.57 -16.60 12.84
N LYS A 35 3.48 -15.83 13.01
CA LYS A 35 2.15 -16.36 12.79
C LYS A 35 2.25 -17.08 11.46
N PRO A 36 1.83 -18.36 11.35
CA PRO A 36 1.81 -19.00 10.06
C PRO A 36 1.07 -18.03 9.15
N VAL A 37 1.75 -17.54 8.11
CA VAL A 37 1.10 -16.85 7.00
C VAL A 37 0.03 -17.83 6.62
N GLN A 38 -1.23 -17.50 6.94
CA GLN A 38 -2.36 -18.32 6.59
C GLN A 38 -2.23 -18.48 5.09
N THR A 39 -1.77 -19.65 4.65
CA THR A 39 -1.89 -20.08 3.28
C THR A 39 -3.37 -20.29 3.09
N GLY A 40 -4.09 -19.17 2.89
CA GLY A 40 -5.48 -19.19 2.48
C GLY A 40 -5.56 -20.10 1.27
N ASP A 41 -6.61 -20.91 1.21
CA ASP A 41 -6.86 -21.75 0.06
C ASP A 41 -6.67 -20.89 -1.21
N SER A 42 -5.81 -21.35 -2.12
CA SER A 42 -5.46 -20.61 -3.33
C SER A 42 -6.71 -20.22 -4.12
N ALA A 43 -7.79 -21.00 -4.00
CA ALA A 43 -9.10 -20.67 -4.55
C ALA A 43 -9.72 -19.42 -3.90
N SER A 44 -9.65 -19.29 -2.56
CA SER A 44 -10.16 -18.14 -1.81
C SER A 44 -9.41 -16.85 -2.14
N ILE A 45 -8.07 -16.90 -2.19
CA ILE A 45 -7.24 -15.73 -2.54
C ILE A 45 -7.56 -15.26 -3.96
N LYS A 46 -7.74 -16.20 -4.90
CA LYS A 46 -8.12 -15.88 -6.27
C LYS A 46 -9.51 -15.25 -6.35
N ALA A 47 -10.48 -15.76 -5.59
CA ALA A 47 -11.82 -15.20 -5.53
C ALA A 47 -11.82 -13.76 -4.96
N LEU A 48 -11.13 -13.54 -3.84
CA LEU A 48 -10.98 -12.21 -3.24
C LEU A 48 -10.25 -11.24 -4.18
N SER A 49 -9.17 -11.69 -4.82
CA SER A 49 -8.46 -10.85 -5.82
C SER A 49 -9.37 -10.46 -6.97
N LYS A 50 -10.20 -11.38 -7.46
CA LYS A 50 -11.18 -11.07 -8.50
C LYS A 50 -12.17 -10.00 -8.01
N THR A 51 -12.73 -10.16 -6.82
CA THR A 51 -13.65 -9.19 -6.22
C THR A 51 -13.00 -7.81 -6.09
N PHE A 52 -11.75 -7.74 -5.63
CA PHE A 52 -10.99 -6.50 -5.55
C PHE A 52 -10.89 -5.82 -6.92
N PHE A 53 -10.44 -6.53 -7.96
CA PHE A 53 -10.27 -5.96 -9.29
C PHE A 53 -11.59 -5.54 -9.93
N ASP A 54 -12.66 -6.35 -9.78
CA ASP A 54 -13.98 -5.99 -10.32
C ASP A 54 -14.47 -4.66 -9.71
N MET A 55 -14.36 -4.49 -8.39
CA MET A 55 -14.76 -3.26 -7.70
C MET A 55 -13.84 -2.07 -8.03
N HIS A 56 -12.54 -2.31 -8.11
CA HIS A 56 -11.54 -1.29 -8.40
C HIS A 56 -11.76 -0.65 -9.77
N ILE A 57 -12.01 -1.47 -10.79
CA ILE A 57 -12.32 -1.01 -12.16
C ILE A 57 -13.62 -0.20 -12.17
N GLU A 58 -14.70 -0.73 -11.58
CA GLU A 58 -16.00 -0.03 -11.50
C GLU A 58 -15.85 1.36 -10.86
N LEU A 59 -15.10 1.45 -9.76
CA LEU A 59 -14.87 2.71 -9.05
C LEU A 59 -14.03 3.69 -9.86
N LEU A 60 -12.95 3.23 -10.50
CA LEU A 60 -12.13 4.11 -11.34
C LEU A 60 -12.90 4.68 -12.53
N GLU A 61 -13.75 3.87 -13.17
CA GLU A 61 -14.63 4.34 -14.24
C GLU A 61 -15.58 5.43 -13.73
N GLU A 62 -16.28 5.21 -12.61
CA GLU A 62 -17.19 6.20 -12.04
C GLU A 62 -16.47 7.48 -11.59
N ILE A 63 -15.31 7.36 -10.95
CA ILE A 63 -14.49 8.50 -10.50
C ILE A 63 -14.06 9.33 -11.71
N ASN A 64 -13.54 8.69 -12.76
CA ASN A 64 -13.11 9.38 -13.97
C ASN A 64 -14.28 10.10 -14.64
N ASP A 65 -15.42 9.43 -14.79
CA ASP A 65 -16.65 10.01 -15.35
C ASP A 65 -17.11 11.26 -14.59
N ARG A 66 -17.00 11.26 -13.25
CA ARG A 66 -17.37 12.42 -12.41
C ARG A 66 -16.35 13.55 -12.53
N LEU A 67 -15.05 13.23 -12.51
CA LEU A 67 -13.99 14.24 -12.62
C LEU A 67 -13.90 14.86 -14.02
N GLU A 68 -14.25 14.12 -15.07
CA GLU A 68 -14.40 14.68 -16.42
C GLU A 68 -15.54 15.70 -16.50
N LYS A 69 -16.66 15.44 -15.80
CA LYS A 69 -17.82 16.35 -15.73
C LYS A 69 -17.57 17.53 -14.80
N ASN A 70 -16.89 17.30 -13.69
CA ASN A 70 -16.54 18.28 -12.67
C ASN A 70 -15.21 17.92 -12.00
N ALA A 71 -14.13 18.54 -12.44
CA ALA A 71 -12.78 18.30 -11.93
C ALA A 71 -12.60 18.65 -10.44
N SER A 72 -13.57 19.31 -9.81
CA SER A 72 -13.58 19.65 -8.39
C SER A 72 -14.70 18.94 -7.62
N ASP A 73 -15.23 17.82 -8.15
CA ASP A 73 -16.16 16.97 -7.41
C ASP A 73 -15.48 16.42 -6.15
N PRO A 74 -15.89 16.86 -4.94
CA PRO A 74 -15.22 16.47 -3.70
C PRO A 74 -15.39 14.98 -3.40
N ALA A 75 -16.52 14.37 -3.78
CA ALA A 75 -16.77 12.96 -3.53
C ALA A 75 -15.89 12.08 -4.43
N ALA A 76 -15.70 12.48 -5.69
CA ALA A 76 -14.81 11.77 -6.61
C ALA A 76 -13.33 11.90 -6.20
N ILE A 77 -12.90 13.07 -5.71
CA ILE A 77 -11.54 13.28 -5.18
C ILE A 77 -11.30 12.43 -3.92
N GLU A 78 -12.26 12.40 -3.00
CA GLU A 78 -12.15 11.59 -1.78
C GLU A 78 -12.14 10.09 -2.11
N ALA A 79 -13.03 9.64 -2.99
CA ALA A 79 -13.07 8.26 -3.45
C ALA A 79 -11.76 7.82 -4.13
N ASP A 80 -11.13 8.68 -4.96
CA ASP A 80 -9.82 8.41 -5.57
C ASP A 80 -8.72 8.20 -4.52
N ALA A 81 -8.69 9.02 -3.46
CA ALA A 81 -7.73 8.85 -2.36
C ALA A 81 -7.93 7.52 -1.61
N ILE A 82 -9.19 7.11 -1.42
CA ILE A 82 -9.54 5.84 -0.78
C ILE A 82 -9.16 4.65 -1.67
N VAL A 83 -9.40 4.73 -2.98
CA VAL A 83 -8.99 3.70 -3.95
C VAL A 83 -7.47 3.48 -3.91
N LYS A 84 -6.66 4.55 -3.89
CA LYS A 84 -5.19 4.46 -3.75
C LYS A 84 -4.76 3.81 -2.45
N THR A 85 -5.50 4.03 -1.36
CA THR A 85 -5.24 3.38 -0.08
C THR A 85 -5.54 1.88 -0.17
N ALA A 86 -6.64 1.50 -0.83
CA ALA A 86 -7.00 0.11 -1.06
C ALA A 86 -5.94 -0.62 -1.93
N GLU A 87 -5.39 0.04 -2.94
CA GLU A 87 -4.28 -0.50 -3.74
C GLU A 87 -3.06 -0.84 -2.89
N SER A 88 -2.65 0.05 -1.97
CA SER A 88 -1.54 -0.22 -1.05
C SER A 88 -1.81 -1.45 -0.19
N LEU A 89 -3.01 -1.53 0.39
CA LEU A 89 -3.42 -2.67 1.21
C LEU A 89 -3.43 -3.99 0.42
N TYR A 90 -3.89 -3.95 -0.83
CA TYR A 90 -3.86 -5.11 -1.72
C TYR A 90 -2.42 -5.58 -1.98
N LEU A 91 -1.50 -4.65 -2.27
CA LEU A 91 -0.08 -4.95 -2.49
C LEU A 91 0.63 -5.49 -1.25
N GLU A 92 0.18 -5.11 -0.05
CA GLU A 92 0.63 -5.65 1.23
C GLU A 92 0.04 -7.04 1.54
N GLY A 93 -0.87 -7.54 0.71
CA GLY A 93 -1.56 -8.83 0.90
C GLY A 93 -2.80 -8.74 1.80
N ASN A 94 -3.20 -7.54 2.23
CA ASN A 94 -4.39 -7.30 3.05
C ASN A 94 -5.65 -7.20 2.16
N ILE A 95 -5.95 -8.25 1.39
CA ILE A 95 -6.97 -8.21 0.32
C ILE A 95 -8.38 -7.95 0.86
N GLU A 96 -8.77 -8.56 1.98
CA GLU A 96 -10.10 -8.35 2.58
C GLU A 96 -10.27 -6.89 3.02
N THR A 97 -9.28 -6.34 3.71
CA THR A 97 -9.28 -4.92 4.11
C THR A 97 -9.28 -4.00 2.90
N ALA A 98 -8.56 -4.34 1.84
CA ALA A 98 -8.59 -3.58 0.60
C ALA A 98 -10.01 -3.51 0.00
N ILE A 99 -10.75 -4.64 -0.01
CA ILE A 99 -12.15 -4.70 -0.46
C ILE A 99 -13.08 -3.89 0.44
N GLU A 100 -12.89 -3.94 1.76
CA GLU A 100 -13.63 -3.11 2.72
C GLU A 100 -13.43 -1.62 2.43
N VAL A 101 -12.18 -1.21 2.18
CA VAL A 101 -11.83 0.17 1.84
C VAL A 101 -12.46 0.59 0.50
N LEU A 102 -12.45 -0.26 -0.54
CA LEU A 102 -13.18 0.02 -1.79
C LEU A 102 -14.69 0.16 -1.55
N SER A 103 -15.26 -0.59 -0.61
CA SER A 103 -16.69 -0.45 -0.26
C SER A 103 -17.01 0.92 0.33
N GLU A 104 -16.08 1.53 1.07
CA GLU A 104 -16.24 2.91 1.57
C GLU A 104 -16.19 3.95 0.44
N ALA A 105 -15.28 3.80 -0.53
CA ALA A 105 -15.28 4.66 -1.73
C ALA A 105 -16.62 4.59 -2.47
N LYS A 106 -17.19 3.39 -2.62
CA LYS A 106 -18.51 3.21 -3.26
C LYS A 106 -19.63 3.91 -2.51
N LYS A 107 -19.61 3.87 -1.16
CA LYS A 107 -20.61 4.58 -0.34
C LYS A 107 -20.52 6.09 -0.53
N ILE A 108 -19.32 6.65 -0.56
CA ILE A 108 -19.09 8.10 -0.74
C ILE A 108 -19.66 8.56 -2.09
N LEU A 109 -19.36 7.84 -3.17
CA LEU A 109 -19.92 8.15 -4.49
C LEU A 109 -21.46 8.02 -4.51
N GLY A 110 -22.01 7.01 -3.82
CA GLY A 110 -23.46 6.79 -3.74
C GLY A 110 -24.23 7.84 -2.92
N GLN A 111 -23.59 8.52 -1.96
CA GLN A 111 -24.20 9.58 -1.14
C GLN A 111 -24.22 10.94 -1.84
N ALA A 112 -23.43 11.12 -2.89
CA ALA A 112 -23.28 12.38 -3.61
C ALA A 112 -24.26 12.55 -4.80
N ASN A 113 -25.21 11.61 -4.97
CA ASN A 113 -26.32 11.69 -5.93
C ASN A 113 -27.63 12.11 -5.25
#